data_AF-A0AAU9QMK5-F1
#
_entry.id   AF-A0AAU9QMK5-F1
#
_cell.length_a   1.000
_cell.length_b   1.000
_cell.length_c   1.000
_cell.angle_alpha   90.00
_cell.angle_beta   90.00
_cell.angle_gamma   90.00
#
_symmetry.space_group_name_H-M   'P 1'
#
loop_
_entity.id
_entity.type
_entity.pdbx_description
1 polymer ?
#
loop_
_entity_poly.entity_id
_entity_poly.type
_entity_poly.pdbx_seq_one_letter_code
_entity_poly.pdbx_strand_id
1 'polypeptide(L)'
;MNAALHEDQMRVTSIPYRSTKMVIFSGVPLAKDSYKTNSGKYYVTIIADPNRIPVQPTLGQHWSVKGSRQVKAVETGDYFMQQHTYELPEHIECSLPKTGEQLIHFIAKESDFKGIGESKARALWQLLGKDFHITLR
;
A
#
# COMPACT_ATOMS: atom_id res chain seq x y z
N MET A 1 -14.49 25.87 -2.01
CA MET A 1 -13.23 25.64 -1.29
C MET A 1 -12.46 24.57 -2.04
N ASN A 2 -11.33 24.92 -2.65
CA ASN A 2 -10.47 23.91 -3.29
C ASN A 2 -9.73 23.17 -2.19
N ALA A 3 -10.20 21.97 -1.83
CA ALA A 3 -9.44 21.10 -0.95
C ALA A 3 -8.10 20.78 -1.63
N ALA A 4 -6.99 20.95 -0.90
CA ALA A 4 -5.69 20.56 -1.43
C ALA A 4 -5.69 19.03 -1.61
N LEU A 5 -5.40 18.57 -2.83
CA LEU A 5 -5.25 17.15 -3.10
C LEU A 5 -3.87 16.70 -2.58
N HIS A 6 -3.86 15.63 -1.80
CA HIS A 6 -2.66 14.99 -1.30
C HIS A 6 -2.44 13.66 -2.03
N GLU A 7 -1.20 13.19 -2.05
CA GLU A 7 -0.84 11.91 -2.63
C GLU A 7 0.04 11.13 -1.65
N ASP A 8 -0.23 9.84 -1.50
CA ASP A 8 0.58 8.91 -0.71
C ASP A 8 0.78 7.59 -1.47
N GLN A 9 1.99 7.04 -1.37
CA GLN A 9 2.29 5.67 -1.80
C GLN A 9 2.51 4.80 -0.57
N MET A 10 1.81 3.69 -0.46
CA MET A 10 1.84 2.81 0.72
C MET A 10 1.95 1.33 0.36
N ARG A 11 2.51 0.56 1.28
CA ARG A 11 2.41 -0.91 1.29
C ARG A 11 1.33 -1.33 2.28
N VAL A 12 0.36 -2.11 1.82
CA VAL A 12 -0.73 -2.63 2.67
C VAL A 12 -0.14 -3.53 3.77
N THR A 13 -0.48 -3.23 5.02
CA THR A 13 -0.07 -4.01 6.19
C THR A 13 -1.26 -4.52 6.99
N SER A 14 -2.45 -3.96 6.82
CA SER A 14 -3.68 -4.49 7.40
C SER A 14 -4.90 -4.20 6.55
N ILE A 15 -5.92 -5.07 6.66
CA ILE A 15 -7.23 -4.91 6.01
C ILE A 15 -8.28 -5.15 7.10
N PRO A 16 -8.53 -4.15 7.98
CA PRO A 16 -9.39 -4.33 9.14
C PRO A 16 -10.86 -4.60 8.79
N TYR A 17 -11.32 -4.20 7.60
CA TYR A 17 -12.71 -4.37 7.20
C TYR A 17 -12.86 -4.66 5.72
N ARG A 18 -13.75 -5.60 5.40
CA ARG A 18 -14.13 -5.96 4.03
C ARG A 18 -15.60 -6.33 3.98
N SER A 19 -16.35 -5.69 3.11
CA SER A 19 -17.71 -6.06 2.73
C SER A 19 -17.94 -5.80 1.24
N THR A 20 -19.16 -6.00 0.76
CA THR A 20 -19.53 -5.72 -0.64
C THR A 20 -19.67 -4.23 -0.96
N LYS A 21 -19.81 -3.37 0.06
CA LYS A 21 -20.03 -1.93 -0.10
C LYS A 21 -18.83 -1.07 0.32
N MET A 22 -17.93 -1.65 1.12
CA MET A 22 -16.81 -0.91 1.70
C MET A 22 -15.65 -1.84 1.98
N VAL A 23 -14.45 -1.36 1.70
CA VAL A 23 -13.20 -1.95 2.16
C VAL A 23 -12.36 -0.88 2.86
N ILE A 24 -11.79 -1.25 4.01
CA ILE A 24 -10.85 -0.42 4.74
C ILE A 24 -9.53 -1.17 4.79
N PHE A 25 -8.48 -0.52 4.33
CA PHE A 25 -7.14 -1.08 4.37
C PHE A 25 -6.13 0.01 4.73
N SER A 26 -5.09 -0.40 5.46
CA SER A 26 -4.08 0.49 5.99
C SER A 26 -2.69 -0.01 5.65
N GLY A 27 -1.75 0.93 5.57
CA GLY A 27 -0.39 0.64 5.18
C GLY A 27 0.62 1.65 5.65
N VAL A 28 1.88 1.27 5.49
CA VAL A 28 3.02 2.12 5.79
C VAL A 28 3.50 2.82 4.51
N PRO A 29 3.94 4.09 4.58
CA PRO A 29 4.38 4.83 3.41
C PRO A 29 5.65 4.22 2.80
N LEU A 30 5.75 4.26 1.47
CA LEU A 30 6.88 3.74 0.69
C LEU A 30 7.93 4.81 0.35
N ALA A 31 7.59 6.11 0.41
CA ALA A 31 8.52 7.17 0.06
C ALA A 31 9.65 7.31 1.11
N LYS A 32 10.90 7.32 0.62
CA LYS A 32 12.15 7.32 1.42
C LYS A 32 12.30 8.51 2.39
N ASP A 33 11.52 9.57 2.23
CA ASP A 33 11.55 10.77 3.07
C ASP A 33 10.15 11.19 3.58
N SER A 34 9.18 10.26 3.52
CA SER A 34 7.82 10.48 4.02
C SER A 34 7.80 10.91 5.50
N TYR A 35 8.73 10.38 6.31
CA TYR A 35 8.93 10.73 7.71
C TYR A 35 9.63 12.08 7.95
N LYS A 36 10.29 12.65 6.92
CA LYS A 36 10.91 13.99 7.01
C LYS A 36 9.92 15.08 6.60
N THR A 37 9.02 14.76 5.68
CA THR A 37 7.96 15.67 5.20
C THR A 37 6.76 15.70 6.15
N ASN A 38 6.50 14.61 6.87
CA ASN A 38 5.47 14.55 7.92
C ASN A 38 6.15 14.28 9.26
N SER A 39 5.95 15.17 10.24
CA SER A 39 6.56 15.05 11.58
C SER A 39 6.04 13.79 12.30
N GLY A 40 6.80 12.71 12.27
CA GLY A 40 6.51 11.46 12.98
C GLY A 40 6.15 10.29 12.06
N LYS A 41 6.28 9.06 12.58
CA LYS A 41 5.88 7.83 11.88
C LYS A 41 4.36 7.91 11.63
N TYR A 42 3.94 7.96 10.36
CA TYR A 42 2.53 7.95 9.99
C TYR A 42 2.17 6.66 9.25
N TYR A 43 0.88 6.35 9.22
CA TYR A 43 0.32 5.32 8.37
C TYR A 43 -0.86 5.88 7.58
N VAL A 44 -1.14 5.25 6.45
CA VAL A 44 -2.21 5.64 5.53
C VAL A 44 -3.35 4.66 5.69
N THR A 45 -4.58 5.16 5.73
CA THR A 45 -5.82 4.39 5.75
C THR A 45 -6.68 4.82 4.57
N ILE A 46 -7.12 3.85 3.78
CA ILE A 46 -7.99 4.07 2.63
C ILE A 46 -9.34 3.43 2.92
N ILE A 47 -10.41 4.20 2.73
CA ILE A 47 -11.80 3.76 2.79
C ILE A 47 -12.37 3.91 1.39
N ALA A 48 -12.69 2.80 0.75
CA ALA A 48 -13.14 2.79 -0.63
C ALA A 48 -14.30 1.80 -0.86
N ASP A 49 -15.07 2.04 -1.94
CA ASP A 49 -15.99 1.06 -2.50
C ASP A 49 -15.18 -0.02 -3.23
N PRO A 50 -15.32 -1.32 -2.88
CA PRO A 50 -14.61 -2.40 -3.53
C PRO A 50 -14.81 -2.48 -5.05
N ASN A 51 -15.90 -1.93 -5.59
CA ASN A 51 -16.17 -1.90 -7.03
C ASN A 51 -15.51 -0.72 -7.75
N ARG A 52 -14.90 0.21 -7.01
CA ARG A 52 -14.24 1.42 -7.54
C ARG A 52 -12.71 1.35 -7.47
N ILE A 53 -12.16 0.22 -7.05
CA ILE A 53 -10.72 -0.02 -6.97
C ILE A 53 -10.33 -1.11 -7.99
N PRO A 54 -9.11 -1.06 -8.56
CA PRO A 54 -8.71 -1.93 -9.66
C PRO A 54 -8.62 -3.41 -9.25
N VAL A 55 -8.26 -3.68 -7.99
CA VAL A 55 -8.14 -5.02 -7.42
C VAL A 55 -8.55 -4.98 -5.95
N GLN A 56 -8.94 -6.13 -5.41
CA GLN A 56 -9.16 -6.26 -3.97
C GLN A 56 -7.82 -6.10 -3.22
N PRO A 57 -7.77 -5.33 -2.11
CA PRO A 57 -6.51 -5.10 -1.42
C PRO A 57 -6.02 -6.39 -0.76
N THR A 58 -4.73 -6.65 -0.82
CA THR A 58 -4.09 -7.77 -0.11
C THR A 58 -2.82 -7.29 0.60
N LEU A 59 -2.44 -8.00 1.67
CA LEU A 59 -1.23 -7.69 2.44
C LEU A 59 0.02 -7.71 1.52
N GLY A 60 0.85 -6.69 1.64
CA GLY A 60 2.07 -6.55 0.84
C GLY A 60 1.87 -5.85 -0.51
N GLN A 61 0.64 -5.69 -1.01
CA GLN A 61 0.38 -4.90 -2.22
C GLN A 61 0.80 -3.44 -2.03
N HIS A 62 1.19 -2.81 -3.13
CA HIS A 62 1.56 -1.40 -3.16
C HIS A 62 0.46 -0.59 -3.80
N TRP A 63 0.09 0.51 -3.14
CA TRP A 63 -1.01 1.36 -3.57
C TRP A 63 -0.56 2.81 -3.63
N SER A 64 -0.96 3.52 -4.67
CA SER A 64 -0.89 4.98 -4.73
C SER A 64 -2.29 5.52 -4.60
N VAL A 65 -2.48 6.50 -3.72
CA VAL A 65 -3.76 7.15 -3.48
C VAL A 65 -3.58 8.65 -3.59
N LYS A 66 -4.52 9.30 -4.29
CA LYS A 66 -4.58 10.75 -4.39
C LYS A 66 -5.97 11.22 -4.04
N GLY A 67 -6.04 12.19 -3.15
CA GLY A 67 -7.31 12.76 -2.78
C GLY A 67 -7.33 13.71 -1.61
N SER A 68 -8.55 14.00 -1.16
CA SER A 68 -8.80 14.71 0.09
C SER A 68 -8.33 13.86 1.28
N ARG A 69 -7.40 14.41 2.08
CA ARG A 69 -6.77 13.70 3.21
C ARG A 69 -7.16 14.30 4.54
N GLN A 70 -7.65 13.45 5.45
CA GLN A 70 -7.82 13.81 6.86
C GLN A 70 -6.62 13.30 7.67
N VAL A 71 -6.01 14.18 8.46
CA VAL A 71 -4.88 13.83 9.33
C VAL A 71 -5.34 13.85 10.78
N LYS A 72 -5.17 12.73 11.48
CA LYS A 72 -5.49 12.59 12.91
C LYS A 72 -4.27 12.11 13.67
N ALA A 73 -3.99 12.71 14.82
CA ALA A 73 -3.02 12.17 15.77
C ALA A 73 -3.62 10.96 16.49
N VAL A 74 -2.90 9.85 16.51
CA VAL A 74 -3.28 8.59 17.14
C VAL A 74 -2.18 8.18 18.10
N GLU A 75 -2.56 7.95 19.35
CA GLU A 75 -1.66 7.42 20.38
C GLU A 75 -1.56 5.90 20.21
N THR A 76 -0.34 5.39 20.06
CA THR A 76 -0.05 3.96 19.91
C THR A 76 1.02 3.59 20.93
N GLY A 77 0.58 3.10 22.09
CA GLY A 77 1.46 2.91 23.25
C GLY A 77 2.06 4.25 23.68
N ASP A 78 3.39 4.29 23.81
CA ASP A 78 4.14 5.50 24.20
C ASP A 78 4.47 6.44 23.02
N TYR A 79 3.95 6.16 21.82
CA TYR A 79 4.27 6.92 20.60
C TYR A 79 3.03 7.63 20.03
N PHE A 80 3.23 8.87 19.60
CA PHE A 80 2.27 9.59 18.76
C PHE A 80 2.53 9.30 17.29
N MET A 81 1.53 8.77 16.61
CA MET A 81 1.54 8.55 15.16
C MET A 81 0.49 9.44 14.49
N GLN A 82 0.70 9.71 13.20
CA GLN A 82 -0.35 10.34 12.38
C GLN A 82 -1.05 9.27 11.55
N GLN A 83 -2.38 9.30 11.54
CA GLN A 83 -3.20 8.56 10.59
C GLN A 83 -3.63 9.51 9.47
N HIS A 84 -3.26 9.15 8.25
CA HIS A 84 -3.67 9.84 7.03
C HIS A 84 -4.81 9.06 6.40
N THR A 85 -6.03 9.58 6.49
CA THR A 85 -7.23 8.89 6.00
C THR A 85 -7.70 9.50 4.69
N TYR A 86 -7.86 8.65 3.68
CA TYR A 86 -8.47 8.97 2.40
C TYR A 86 -9.81 8.24 2.31
N GLU A 87 -10.91 8.99 2.33
CA GLU A 87 -12.27 8.46 2.16
C GLU A 87 -12.75 8.78 0.75
N LEU A 88 -13.11 7.74 -0.01
CA LEU A 88 -13.51 7.85 -1.42
C LEU A 88 -12.51 8.69 -2.26
N PRO A 89 -11.24 8.27 -2.34
CA PRO A 89 -10.20 9.04 -3.01
C PRO A 89 -10.52 9.28 -4.48
N GLU A 90 -10.09 10.44 -4.98
CA GLU A 90 -10.26 10.89 -6.35
C GLU A 90 -9.50 10.00 -7.35
N HIS A 91 -8.34 9.48 -6.96
CA HIS A 91 -7.60 8.51 -7.74
C HIS A 91 -6.94 7.45 -6.86
N ILE A 92 -6.99 6.21 -7.31
CA ILE A 92 -6.41 5.08 -6.60
C ILE A 92 -5.93 4.02 -7.58
N GLU A 93 -4.69 3.56 -7.39
CA GLU A 93 -4.05 2.57 -8.22
C GLU A 93 -3.30 1.53 -7.38
N CYS A 94 -3.36 0.27 -7.81
CA CYS A 94 -2.49 -0.78 -7.31
C CYS A 94 -1.26 -0.83 -8.23
N SER A 95 -0.09 -0.56 -7.68
CA SER A 95 1.17 -0.54 -8.41
C SER A 95 1.97 -1.81 -8.16
N LEU A 96 2.76 -2.20 -9.15
CA LEU A 96 3.75 -3.25 -8.93
C LEU A 96 4.90 -2.72 -8.06
N PRO A 97 5.48 -3.59 -7.22
CA PRO A 97 6.76 -3.34 -6.58
C PRO A 97 7.81 -2.79 -7.56
N LYS A 98 8.45 -1.67 -7.21
CA LYS A 98 9.44 -0.99 -8.09
C LYS A 98 10.86 -1.51 -7.89
N THR A 99 11.12 -2.21 -6.78
CA THR A 99 12.44 -2.78 -6.48
C THR A 99 12.37 -4.29 -6.29
N GLY A 100 13.49 -4.98 -6.52
CA GLY A 100 13.58 -6.42 -6.33
C GLY A 100 13.15 -6.89 -4.94
N GLU A 101 13.59 -6.22 -3.88
CA GLU A 101 13.19 -6.56 -2.50
C GLU A 101 11.68 -6.36 -2.26
N GLN A 102 11.08 -5.32 -2.85
CA GLN A 102 9.64 -5.12 -2.76
C GLN A 102 8.89 -6.23 -3.50
N LEU A 103 9.39 -6.67 -4.66
CA LEU A 103 8.79 -7.75 -5.43
C LEU A 103 8.90 -9.09 -4.71
N ILE A 104 10.08 -9.38 -4.15
CA ILE A 104 10.32 -10.58 -3.33
C ILE A 104 9.32 -10.62 -2.18
N HIS A 105 9.13 -9.50 -1.47
CA HIS A 105 8.21 -9.41 -0.36
C HIS A 105 6.74 -9.56 -0.77
N PHE A 106 6.36 -8.98 -1.91
CA PHE A 106 5.03 -9.12 -2.48
C PHE A 106 4.72 -10.59 -2.79
N ILE A 107 5.56 -11.24 -3.60
CA ILE A 107 5.39 -12.66 -3.96
C ILE A 107 5.39 -13.55 -2.72
N ALA A 108 6.25 -13.28 -1.75
CA ALA A 108 6.36 -14.11 -0.56
C ALA A 108 5.17 -14.00 0.41
N LYS A 109 4.39 -12.91 0.35
CA LYS A 109 3.30 -12.63 1.29
C LYS A 109 1.90 -12.64 0.67
N GLU A 110 1.82 -12.50 -0.64
CA GLU A 110 0.57 -12.53 -1.38
C GLU A 110 0.03 -13.97 -1.43
N SER A 111 -1.25 -14.14 -1.07
CA SER A 111 -1.84 -15.46 -0.83
C SER A 111 -2.02 -16.28 -2.10
N ASP A 112 -2.01 -15.63 -3.25
CA ASP A 112 -2.13 -16.27 -4.56
C ASP A 112 -0.83 -17.02 -4.95
N PHE A 113 0.32 -16.66 -4.38
CA PHE A 113 1.61 -17.31 -4.61
C PHE A 113 1.90 -18.42 -3.60
N LYS A 114 0.95 -19.34 -3.41
CA LYS A 114 1.08 -20.44 -2.45
C LYS A 114 2.34 -21.28 -2.70
N GLY A 115 3.12 -21.47 -1.63
CA GLY A 115 4.35 -22.28 -1.68
C GLY A 115 5.59 -21.53 -2.18
N ILE A 116 5.49 -20.22 -2.45
CA ILE A 116 6.62 -19.35 -2.79
C ILE A 116 6.95 -18.47 -1.59
N GLY A 117 7.85 -18.92 -0.71
CA GLY A 117 8.40 -18.07 0.35
C GLY A 117 9.53 -17.17 -0.15
N GLU A 118 10.09 -16.34 0.74
CA GLU A 118 11.14 -15.36 0.40
C GLU A 118 12.34 -15.96 -0.35
N SER A 119 12.77 -17.18 0.02
CA SER A 119 13.89 -17.86 -0.65
C SER A 119 13.58 -18.15 -2.13
N LYS A 120 12.39 -18.68 -2.45
CA LYS A 120 11.97 -18.95 -3.83
C LYS A 120 11.68 -17.66 -4.60
N ALA A 121 11.08 -16.67 -3.95
CA ALA A 121 10.87 -15.36 -4.55
C ALA A 121 12.20 -14.67 -4.90
N ARG A 122 13.22 -14.81 -4.05
CA ARG A 122 14.58 -14.33 -4.32
C ARG A 122 15.22 -15.08 -5.49
N ALA A 123 15.04 -16.39 -5.59
CA ALA A 123 15.50 -17.18 -6.74
C ALA A 123 14.84 -16.73 -8.05
N LEU A 124 13.52 -16.50 -8.05
CA LEU A 124 12.78 -15.95 -9.18
C LEU A 124 13.30 -14.57 -9.61
N TRP A 125 13.56 -13.69 -8.64
CA TRP A 125 14.13 -12.38 -8.93
C TRP A 125 15.56 -12.46 -9.48
N GLN A 126 16.41 -13.37 -8.98
CA GLN A 126 17.76 -13.55 -9.54
C GLN A 126 17.72 -14.04 -10.99
N LEU A 127 16.71 -14.84 -11.36
CA LEU A 127 16.60 -15.43 -12.68
C LEU A 127 15.99 -14.48 -13.72
N LEU A 128 15.00 -13.68 -13.31
CA LEU A 128 14.25 -12.79 -14.22
C LEU A 128 14.67 -11.32 -14.09
N GLY A 129 15.18 -10.91 -12.94
CA GLY A 129 15.65 -9.54 -12.67
C GLY A 129 14.67 -8.47 -13.13
N LYS A 130 15.18 -7.49 -13.90
CA LYS A 130 14.40 -6.36 -14.42
C LYS A 130 13.35 -6.78 -15.46
N ASP A 131 13.53 -7.94 -16.09
CA ASP A 131 12.62 -8.45 -17.11
C ASP A 131 11.39 -9.13 -16.51
N PHE A 132 11.34 -9.30 -15.18
CA PHE A 132 10.19 -9.85 -14.48
C PHE A 132 8.88 -9.12 -14.84
N HIS A 133 8.94 -7.79 -14.96
CA HIS A 133 7.77 -6.98 -15.32
C HIS A 133 7.40 -7.08 -16.81
N ILE A 134 8.33 -7.51 -17.67
CA ILE A 134 8.11 -7.64 -19.12
C ILE A 134 7.31 -8.90 -19.44
N THR A 135 7.48 -9.95 -18.64
CA THR A 135 6.77 -11.23 -18.79
C THR A 135 5.25 -11.13 -18.53
N LEU A 136 4.77 -10.04 -17.92
CA LEU A 136 3.36 -9.79 -17.60
C LEU A 136 2.56 -9.12 -18.74
N ARG A 137 2.99 -9.28 -20.00
CA ARG A 137 2.27 -8.77 -21.18
C ARG A 137 1.07 -9.63 -21.57
#